data_AF-A0A151ALC8-F1
#
_entry.id   AF-A0A151ALC8-F1
#
_cell.length_a   1.000
_cell.length_b   1.000
_cell.length_c   1.000
_cell.angle_alpha   90.00
_cell.angle_beta   90.00
_cell.angle_gamma   90.00
#
_symmetry.space_group_name_H-M   'P 1'
#
loop_
_entity.id
_entity.type
_entity.pdbx_description
1 polymer ?
#
loop_
_entity_poly.entity_id
_entity_poly.type
_entity_poly.pdbx_seq_one_letter_code
_entity_poly.pdbx_strand_id
1 'polypeptide(L)'
;MRKSIKKVALFLLMIMTISLSLLPNAAIEAQAVDTQKDVHLVVDLVHDVNALPKNFRKTTNLAVIENNKDINLTGLDKLNISGSSQFSVNNLPMLIDAIGTSLPITVIDLRQESHGFINEYAVSWADEKNNANAGLTREQVLKKEAQQLNSIKLNKPITFYNHPKLTVMPTKVQDEDKLVKSKDLSYKRVTVRDGGIPTDDMVDYFVDIIKNQPKDSWLHFHCKEGIGRTSTFMIMYDMMKNYKSLSAEDIIKRQLALANYKESTVQSFYNKERIGFLNKFYEYCKANGDNFDTKWSQWTKAADNSAAFRINSSNTSFSYIKNPVMPKSLYVVSLDSMKSSEKTLISSLQGIVNGRSSSQIYTISYSHPDYKIWLEDLKNNYNVSYTMISDPWELIRIYKNYINGYVLYKRKSPRDPSINNACSLASLNNAIVVEESIEDKVKLYGIKKNHRRL
;
A
#
# COMPACT_ATOMS: atom_id res chain seq x y z
N MET A 1 -4.46 -11.46 -66.54
CA MET A 1 -5.05 -10.71 -65.39
C MET A 1 -4.51 -11.04 -64.00
N ARG A 2 -3.88 -12.20 -63.73
CA ARG A 2 -3.42 -12.57 -62.36
C ARG A 2 -2.00 -12.09 -61.96
N LYS A 3 -1.19 -11.60 -62.91
CA LYS A 3 0.19 -11.12 -62.65
C LYS A 3 0.31 -9.60 -62.44
N SER A 4 -0.63 -8.77 -62.92
CA SER A 4 -0.57 -7.31 -62.71
C SER A 4 -1.09 -6.89 -61.33
N ILE A 5 -2.04 -7.64 -60.75
CA ILE A 5 -2.61 -7.34 -59.43
C ILE A 5 -1.59 -7.54 -58.30
N LYS A 6 -0.68 -8.51 -58.43
CA LYS A 6 0.38 -8.75 -57.43
C LYS A 6 1.46 -7.65 -57.40
N LYS A 7 1.73 -6.98 -58.53
CA LYS A 7 2.69 -5.87 -58.58
C LYS A 7 2.12 -4.58 -58.00
N VAL A 8 0.81 -4.35 -58.16
CA VAL A 8 0.12 -3.18 -57.56
C VAL A 8 -0.02 -3.34 -56.05
N ALA A 9 -0.31 -4.55 -55.55
CA ALA A 9 -0.39 -4.82 -54.11
C ALA A 9 0.98 -4.68 -53.40
N LEU A 10 2.09 -5.06 -54.07
CA LEU A 10 3.43 -4.93 -53.49
C LEU A 10 3.92 -3.47 -53.45
N PHE A 11 3.49 -2.64 -54.41
CA PHE A 11 3.83 -1.22 -54.46
C PHE A 11 3.03 -0.40 -53.41
N LEU A 12 1.77 -0.76 -53.17
CA LEU A 12 0.95 -0.18 -52.10
C LEU A 12 1.44 -0.57 -50.70
N LEU A 13 1.97 -1.78 -50.51
CA LEU A 13 2.55 -2.21 -49.24
C LEU A 13 3.87 -1.48 -48.91
N MET A 14 4.66 -1.16 -49.93
CA MET A 14 5.95 -0.45 -49.77
C MET A 14 5.77 1.05 -49.50
N ILE A 15 4.69 1.66 -50.01
CA ILE A 15 4.33 3.06 -49.70
C ILE A 15 3.79 3.17 -48.26
N MET A 16 3.06 2.18 -47.75
CA MET A 16 2.60 2.16 -46.34
C MET A 16 3.75 1.99 -45.33
N THR A 17 4.87 1.38 -45.69
CA THR A 17 6.03 1.23 -44.80
C THR A 17 6.93 2.47 -44.74
N ILE A 18 6.91 3.33 -45.76
CA ILE A 18 7.74 4.54 -45.81
C ILE A 18 7.00 5.74 -45.18
N SER A 19 5.67 5.78 -45.21
CA SER A 19 4.88 6.83 -44.55
C SER A 19 4.76 6.71 -43.02
N LEU A 20 5.28 5.65 -42.41
CA LEU A 20 5.27 5.47 -40.95
C LEU A 20 6.54 6.01 -40.24
N SER A 21 7.46 6.63 -40.98
CA SER A 21 8.76 7.08 -40.46
C SER A 21 8.91 8.61 -40.34
N LEU A 22 7.83 9.38 -40.54
CA LEU A 22 7.83 10.84 -40.47
C LEU A 22 6.64 11.40 -39.67
N LEU A 23 6.25 10.72 -38.59
CA LEU A 23 5.50 11.40 -37.54
C LEU A 23 6.53 12.07 -36.62
N PRO A 24 6.48 13.40 -36.41
CA PRO A 24 7.26 13.98 -35.34
C PRO A 24 6.86 13.26 -34.05
N ASN A 25 7.85 12.86 -33.26
CA ASN A 25 7.65 12.52 -31.86
C ASN A 25 7.04 13.76 -31.18
N ALA A 26 5.72 13.91 -31.29
CA ALA A 26 4.95 14.55 -30.25
C ALA A 26 5.08 13.60 -29.07
N ALA A 27 6.17 13.77 -28.32
CA ALA A 27 6.22 13.33 -26.95
C ALA A 27 4.90 13.77 -26.34
N ILE A 28 4.04 12.81 -26.06
CA ILE A 28 3.04 13.01 -25.03
C ILE A 28 3.89 13.16 -23.78
N GLU A 29 4.34 14.38 -23.52
CA GLU A 29 4.54 14.84 -22.16
C GLU A 29 3.21 14.51 -21.51
N ALA A 30 3.18 13.39 -20.79
CA ALA A 30 2.21 13.22 -19.75
C ALA A 30 2.37 14.48 -18.91
N GLN A 31 1.44 15.41 -19.08
CA GLN A 31 1.32 16.54 -18.21
C GLN A 31 1.19 15.92 -16.84
N ALA A 32 2.31 15.92 -16.10
CA ALA A 32 2.28 15.75 -14.67
C ALA A 32 1.25 16.76 -14.24
N VAL A 33 0.12 16.26 -13.73
CA VAL A 33 -0.88 17.10 -13.10
C VAL A 33 -0.15 17.72 -11.91
N ASP A 34 0.45 18.89 -12.15
CA ASP A 34 0.99 19.78 -11.15
C ASP A 34 -0.22 20.40 -10.45
N THR A 35 -0.92 19.55 -9.69
CA THR A 35 -1.47 20.02 -8.43
C THR A 35 -0.26 20.53 -7.68
N GLN A 36 -0.12 21.84 -7.61
CA GLN A 36 0.97 22.52 -6.94
C GLN A 36 1.00 22.00 -5.50
N LYS A 37 1.74 20.92 -5.27
CA LYS A 37 1.86 20.30 -3.96
C LYS A 37 2.62 21.32 -3.15
N ASP A 38 2.03 21.73 -2.03
CA ASP A 38 2.65 22.67 -1.11
C ASP A 38 3.82 21.93 -0.42
N VAL A 39 4.99 21.97 -1.07
CA VAL A 39 6.19 21.23 -0.69
C VAL A 39 7.14 22.18 0.03
N HIS A 40 7.45 21.84 1.27
CA HIS A 40 8.24 22.67 2.16
C HIS A 40 9.54 22.01 2.57
N LEU A 41 10.60 22.81 2.74
CA LEU A 41 11.82 22.36 3.40
C LEU A 41 11.55 22.21 4.90
N VAL A 42 11.69 20.99 5.41
CA VAL A 42 11.53 20.64 6.82
C VAL A 42 12.81 20.05 7.38
N VAL A 43 13.01 20.22 8.68
CA VAL A 43 14.06 19.52 9.42
C VAL A 43 13.49 18.23 10.00
N ASP A 44 14.14 17.10 9.70
CA ASP A 44 13.71 15.76 10.10
C ASP A 44 14.13 15.44 11.54
N LEU A 45 15.26 16.00 12.00
CA LEU A 45 15.79 15.78 13.33
C LEU A 45 16.39 17.06 13.92
N VAL A 46 15.71 17.63 14.93
CA VAL A 46 16.16 18.83 15.68
C VAL A 46 16.73 18.47 17.04
N HIS A 47 16.15 17.46 17.69
CA HIS A 47 16.55 16.96 19.00
C HIS A 47 17.19 15.58 18.86
N ASP A 48 17.83 15.08 19.92
CA ASP A 48 18.41 13.73 19.95
C ASP A 48 19.52 13.49 18.90
N VAL A 49 20.16 14.57 18.42
CA VAL A 49 21.29 14.49 17.47
C VAL A 49 22.55 13.84 18.07
N ASN A 50 22.58 13.68 19.40
CA ASN A 50 23.61 12.98 20.16
C ASN A 50 23.10 11.66 20.76
N ALA A 51 22.01 11.12 20.22
CA ALA A 51 21.47 9.82 20.58
C ALA A 51 21.38 8.94 19.34
N LEU A 52 21.32 7.63 19.58
CA LEU A 52 21.13 6.64 18.51
C LEU A 52 19.82 6.93 17.76
N PRO A 53 19.78 6.79 16.41
CA PRO A 53 18.56 6.95 15.65
C PRO A 53 17.44 6.07 16.21
N LYS A 54 16.21 6.60 16.21
CA LYS A 54 15.04 5.92 16.76
C LYS A 54 14.82 4.59 16.04
N ASN A 55 14.18 3.66 16.74
CA ASN A 55 13.83 2.34 16.21
C ASN A 55 15.05 1.55 15.70
N PHE A 56 16.25 1.86 16.17
CA PHE A 56 17.44 1.07 15.88
C PHE A 56 17.28 -0.35 16.40
N ARG A 57 17.57 -1.32 15.54
CA ARG A 57 17.57 -2.76 15.83
C ARG A 57 18.55 -3.47 14.92
N LYS A 58 19.09 -4.60 15.36
CA LYS A 58 20.02 -5.42 14.58
C LYS A 58 19.83 -6.90 14.84
N THR A 59 20.09 -7.73 13.84
CA THR A 59 19.82 -9.18 13.94
C THR A 59 20.84 -9.94 14.77
N THR A 60 21.96 -9.31 15.15
CA THR A 60 22.94 -9.87 16.08
C THR A 60 22.67 -9.53 17.54
N ASN A 61 21.66 -8.70 17.84
CA ASN A 61 21.19 -8.44 19.20
C ASN A 61 19.73 -8.91 19.32
N LEU A 62 19.55 -10.10 19.87
CA LEU A 62 18.24 -10.75 19.99
C LEU A 62 17.64 -10.65 21.40
N ALA A 63 18.23 -9.87 22.31
CA ALA A 63 17.82 -9.82 23.72
C ALA A 63 16.32 -9.55 23.95
N VAL A 64 15.68 -8.80 23.03
CA VAL A 64 14.25 -8.48 23.11
C VAL A 64 13.36 -9.70 22.79
N ILE A 65 13.83 -10.65 21.99
CA ILE A 65 13.02 -11.75 21.44
C ILE A 65 13.56 -13.14 21.76
N GLU A 66 14.77 -13.27 22.30
CA GLU A 66 15.44 -14.55 22.56
C GLU A 66 14.65 -15.48 23.51
N ASN A 67 13.90 -14.90 24.45
CA ASN A 67 13.11 -15.64 25.42
C ASN A 67 11.66 -15.90 24.97
N ASN A 68 11.26 -15.41 23.79
CA ASN A 68 9.91 -15.58 23.27
C ASN A 68 9.79 -16.89 22.47
N LYS A 69 9.19 -17.91 23.08
CA LYS A 69 9.02 -19.25 22.48
C LYS A 69 8.12 -19.26 21.23
N ASP A 70 7.31 -18.21 21.03
CA ASP A 70 6.42 -18.10 19.87
C ASP A 70 7.11 -17.45 18.66
N ILE A 71 8.41 -17.18 18.73
CA ILE A 71 9.21 -16.55 17.68
C ILE A 71 10.28 -17.51 17.17
N ASN A 72 10.27 -17.78 15.86
CA ASN A 72 11.29 -18.62 15.23
C ASN A 72 12.55 -17.82 14.87
N LEU A 73 13.64 -18.07 15.61
CA LEU A 73 14.91 -17.35 15.47
C LEU A 73 15.87 -17.98 14.44
N THR A 74 15.49 -19.10 13.82
CA THR A 74 16.36 -19.86 12.90
C THR A 74 16.90 -18.95 11.79
N GLY A 75 18.23 -18.82 11.70
CA GLY A 75 18.91 -18.05 10.65
C GLY A 75 18.80 -16.53 10.77
N LEU A 76 18.17 -15.99 11.81
CA LEU A 76 18.02 -14.54 12.00
C LEU A 76 19.37 -13.87 12.30
N ASP A 77 20.17 -14.46 13.18
CA ASP A 77 21.51 -14.02 13.58
C ASP A 77 22.50 -13.94 12.41
N LYS A 78 22.26 -14.72 11.36
CA LYS A 78 23.10 -14.79 10.14
C LYS A 78 22.76 -13.76 9.06
N LEU A 79 21.73 -12.94 9.27
CA LEU A 79 21.30 -11.99 8.25
C LEU A 79 22.28 -10.82 8.06
N ASN A 80 23.04 -10.44 9.10
CA ASN A 80 23.92 -9.27 9.11
C ASN A 80 23.21 -7.97 8.68
N ILE A 81 22.04 -7.70 9.28
CA ILE A 81 21.27 -6.50 8.98
C ILE A 81 20.91 -5.70 10.24
N SER A 82 20.73 -4.39 10.06
CA SER A 82 20.12 -3.50 11.03
C SER A 82 19.12 -2.57 10.35
N GLY A 83 18.30 -1.89 11.14
CA GLY A 83 17.54 -0.77 10.64
C GLY A 83 17.14 0.25 11.67
N SER A 84 16.90 1.49 11.24
CA SER A 84 16.51 2.62 12.11
C SER A 84 15.72 3.70 11.36
N SER A 85 15.37 4.76 12.08
CA SER A 85 14.96 6.06 11.51
C SER A 85 16.12 6.78 10.83
N GLN A 86 15.82 7.93 10.23
CA GLN A 86 16.81 8.85 9.68
C GLN A 86 17.86 9.21 10.75
N PHE A 87 19.13 9.17 10.36
CA PHE A 87 20.26 9.66 11.15
C PHE A 87 20.64 11.10 10.75
N SER A 88 21.32 11.81 11.65
CA SER A 88 21.97 13.09 11.39
C SER A 88 23.46 12.90 11.09
N VAL A 89 24.15 13.98 10.74
CA VAL A 89 25.61 13.98 10.63
C VAL A 89 26.28 13.59 11.96
N ASN A 90 25.69 14.01 13.08
CA ASN A 90 26.28 13.84 14.41
C ASN A 90 26.09 12.43 14.98
N ASN A 91 24.95 11.78 14.73
CA ASN A 91 24.70 10.44 15.26
C ASN A 91 25.01 9.29 14.29
N LEU A 92 25.38 9.57 13.03
CA LEU A 92 25.86 8.53 12.11
C LEU A 92 27.06 7.74 12.68
N PRO A 93 28.10 8.35 13.28
CA PRO A 93 29.16 7.59 13.96
C PRO A 93 28.63 6.68 15.07
N MET A 94 27.69 7.16 15.89
CA MET A 94 27.08 6.35 16.95
C MET A 94 26.30 5.16 16.38
N LEU A 95 25.62 5.35 15.24
CA LEU A 95 24.95 4.28 14.53
C LEU A 95 25.93 3.20 14.05
N ILE A 96 27.07 3.60 13.48
CA ILE A 96 28.13 2.69 13.04
C ILE A 96 28.67 1.90 14.24
N ASP A 97 28.97 2.58 15.35
CA ASP A 97 29.46 1.95 16.58
C ASP A 97 28.41 0.97 17.15
N ALA A 98 27.13 1.33 17.13
CA ALA A 98 26.04 0.49 17.61
C ALA A 98 25.80 -0.74 16.71
N ILE A 99 26.07 -0.65 15.41
CA ILE A 99 26.12 -1.83 14.53
C ILE A 99 27.24 -2.75 15.02
N GLY A 100 28.44 -2.22 15.23
CA GLY A 100 29.54 -2.91 15.88
C GLY A 100 30.02 -4.14 15.11
N THR A 101 30.22 -4.00 13.80
CA THR A 101 30.67 -5.07 12.90
C THR A 101 31.97 -4.68 12.20
N SER A 102 32.80 -5.66 11.86
CA SER A 102 33.96 -5.49 10.98
C SER A 102 33.62 -5.65 9.49
N LEU A 103 32.39 -6.07 9.17
CA LEU A 103 31.94 -6.25 7.78
C LEU A 103 31.74 -4.89 7.08
N PRO A 104 32.01 -4.78 5.77
CA PRO A 104 31.64 -3.61 4.99
C PRO A 104 30.14 -3.31 5.10
N ILE A 105 29.79 -2.10 5.52
CA ILE A 105 28.41 -1.67 5.70
C ILE A 105 27.91 -0.98 4.44
N THR A 106 26.74 -1.39 3.96
CA THR A 106 25.96 -0.67 2.95
C THR A 106 24.69 -0.09 3.57
N VAL A 107 24.54 1.24 3.48
CA VAL A 107 23.32 1.95 3.84
C VAL A 107 22.31 1.82 2.70
N ILE A 108 21.16 1.22 3.00
CA ILE A 108 20.00 1.09 2.12
C ILE A 108 18.98 2.15 2.54
N ASP A 109 18.99 3.25 1.83
CA ASP A 109 18.05 4.36 2.00
C ASP A 109 16.77 4.09 1.21
N LEU A 110 15.64 4.03 1.92
CA LEU A 110 14.34 3.65 1.37
C LEU A 110 13.44 4.85 1.06
N ARG A 111 13.96 6.09 1.13
CA ARG A 111 13.15 7.31 1.07
C ARG A 111 12.89 7.74 -0.38
N GLN A 112 11.63 7.94 -0.77
CA GLN A 112 11.32 8.56 -2.07
C GLN A 112 11.33 10.09 -1.99
N GLU A 113 10.99 10.64 -0.84
CA GLU A 113 11.08 12.06 -0.56
C GLU A 113 12.53 12.54 -0.72
N SER A 114 12.67 13.72 -1.34
CA SER A 114 13.97 14.37 -1.47
C SER A 114 14.47 14.77 -0.09
N HIS A 115 15.72 14.48 0.20
CA HIS A 115 16.33 14.81 1.48
C HIS A 115 17.85 14.99 1.36
N GLY A 116 18.46 15.41 2.46
CA GLY A 116 19.89 15.56 2.58
C GLY A 116 20.25 16.23 3.90
N PHE A 117 21.37 16.95 3.90
CA PHE A 117 21.91 17.55 5.10
C PHE A 117 22.27 19.01 4.87
N ILE A 118 21.91 19.85 5.83
CA ILE A 118 22.36 21.23 5.94
C ILE A 118 23.12 21.35 7.26
N ASN A 119 24.43 21.55 7.16
CA ASN A 119 25.37 21.44 8.27
C ASN A 119 25.18 20.10 9.00
N GLU A 120 24.76 20.13 10.26
CA GLU A 120 24.46 18.97 11.11
C GLU A 120 23.05 18.40 10.93
N TYR A 121 22.12 19.18 10.36
CA TYR A 121 20.69 18.85 10.33
C TYR A 121 20.34 17.94 9.16
N ALA A 122 19.64 16.85 9.45
CA ALA A 122 18.94 16.07 8.44
C ALA A 122 17.66 16.82 8.02
N VAL A 123 17.47 17.00 6.72
CA VAL A 123 16.36 17.78 6.16
C VAL A 123 15.68 17.03 5.02
N SER A 124 14.40 17.34 4.79
CA SER A 124 13.65 16.81 3.64
C SER A 124 12.72 17.85 3.04
N TRP A 125 12.28 17.60 1.81
CA TRP A 125 11.19 18.36 1.17
C TRP A 125 9.90 17.56 1.27
N ALA A 126 9.01 18.03 2.15
CA ALA A 126 7.78 17.33 2.51
C ALA A 126 6.54 18.11 2.05
N ASP A 127 5.57 17.40 1.46
CA ASP A 127 4.18 17.83 1.41
C ASP A 127 3.42 17.30 2.64
N GLU A 128 2.12 17.59 2.75
CA GLU A 128 1.24 17.13 3.85
C GLU A 128 1.35 15.62 4.13
N LYS A 129 1.62 14.80 3.11
CA LYS A 129 1.66 13.33 3.20
C LYS A 129 3.07 12.75 3.04
N ASN A 130 4.11 13.58 3.08
CA ASN A 130 5.51 13.20 2.82
C ASN A 130 5.69 12.45 1.47
N ASN A 131 4.87 12.77 0.48
CA ASN A 131 4.74 12.09 -0.81
C ASN A 131 4.87 13.09 -1.99
N ALA A 132 5.72 14.11 -1.80
CA ALA A 132 6.01 15.16 -2.77
C ALA A 132 6.56 14.64 -4.11
N ASN A 133 7.10 13.43 -4.11
CA ASN A 133 7.71 12.76 -5.24
C ASN A 133 6.90 11.54 -5.75
N ALA A 134 5.67 11.35 -5.25
CA ALA A 134 4.82 10.26 -5.72
C ALA A 134 4.57 10.38 -7.24
N GLY A 135 4.74 9.27 -7.96
CA GLY A 135 4.61 9.20 -9.42
C GLY A 135 5.91 9.42 -10.18
N LEU A 136 6.99 9.85 -9.53
CA LEU A 136 8.31 10.00 -10.17
C LEU A 136 9.07 8.67 -10.18
N THR A 137 9.88 8.47 -11.23
CA THR A 137 10.87 7.39 -11.29
C THR A 137 12.04 7.67 -10.34
N ARG A 138 12.81 6.63 -10.00
CA ARG A 138 14.03 6.77 -9.18
C ARG A 138 14.99 7.84 -9.73
N GLU A 139 15.24 7.86 -11.04
CA GLU A 139 16.13 8.83 -11.67
C GLU A 139 15.61 10.27 -11.55
N GLN A 140 14.29 10.45 -11.74
CA GLN A 140 13.64 11.76 -11.59
C GLN A 140 13.71 12.25 -10.14
N VAL A 141 13.51 11.36 -9.16
CA VAL A 141 13.66 11.67 -7.73
C VAL A 141 15.07 12.15 -7.42
N LEU A 142 16.09 11.40 -7.84
CA LEU A 142 17.49 11.76 -7.59
C LEU A 142 17.87 13.10 -8.25
N LYS A 143 17.41 13.34 -9.48
CA LYS A 143 17.64 14.61 -10.18
C LYS A 143 16.98 15.78 -9.45
N LYS A 144 15.72 15.61 -9.01
CA LYS A 144 14.97 16.63 -8.27
C LYS A 144 15.60 16.93 -6.91
N GLU A 145 16.02 15.90 -6.18
CA GLU A 145 16.74 16.04 -4.90
C GLU A 145 18.05 16.82 -5.08
N ALA A 146 18.86 16.46 -6.09
CA ALA A 146 20.10 17.18 -6.39
C ALA A 146 19.84 18.65 -6.74
N GLN A 147 18.80 18.96 -7.52
CA GLN A 147 18.40 20.33 -7.84
C GLN A 147 17.97 21.10 -6.58
N GLN A 148 17.18 20.47 -5.72
CA GLN A 148 16.70 21.07 -4.47
C GLN A 148 17.85 21.36 -3.51
N LEU A 149 18.78 20.42 -3.32
CA LEU A 149 19.98 20.65 -2.50
C LEU A 149 20.87 21.76 -3.06
N ASN A 150 21.12 21.77 -4.38
CA ASN A 150 21.93 22.80 -5.03
C ASN A 150 21.28 24.20 -5.02
N SER A 151 19.96 24.28 -4.83
CA SER A 151 19.25 25.55 -4.72
C SER A 151 19.49 26.28 -3.39
N ILE A 152 19.98 25.57 -2.37
CA ILE A 152 20.26 26.14 -1.05
C ILE A 152 21.50 27.02 -1.13
N LYS A 153 21.33 28.31 -0.83
CA LYS A 153 22.42 29.30 -0.87
C LYS A 153 23.24 29.21 0.42
N LEU A 154 24.54 28.96 0.27
CA LEU A 154 25.47 29.02 1.40
C LEU A 154 25.57 30.44 1.97
N ASN A 155 25.84 30.53 3.27
CA ASN A 155 26.02 31.76 4.04
C ASN A 155 24.81 32.72 4.00
N LYS A 156 23.62 32.20 3.68
CA LYS A 156 22.35 32.93 3.78
C LYS A 156 21.44 32.25 4.79
N PRO A 157 20.89 32.98 5.78
CA PRO A 157 20.03 32.37 6.78
C PRO A 157 18.80 31.74 6.13
N ILE A 158 18.46 30.54 6.57
CA ILE A 158 17.24 29.83 6.21
C ILE A 158 16.50 29.43 7.49
N THR A 159 15.20 29.20 7.35
CA THR A 159 14.36 28.58 8.38
C THR A 159 13.68 27.34 7.82
N PHE A 160 13.18 26.49 8.70
CA PHE A 160 12.44 25.28 8.32
C PHE A 160 10.95 25.50 8.53
N TYR A 161 10.12 24.97 7.62
CA TYR A 161 8.67 25.15 7.71
C TYR A 161 8.08 24.60 9.00
N ASN A 162 8.53 23.43 9.45
CA ASN A 162 8.09 22.82 10.71
C ASN A 162 8.77 23.42 11.96
N HIS A 163 9.81 24.24 11.79
CA HIS A 163 10.55 24.91 12.88
C HIS A 163 10.94 26.34 12.47
N PRO A 164 9.97 27.27 12.31
CA PRO A 164 10.23 28.59 11.71
C PRO A 164 11.10 29.50 12.60
N LYS A 165 11.24 29.16 13.89
CA LYS A 165 12.12 29.87 14.84
C LYS A 165 13.58 29.37 14.81
N LEU A 166 13.84 28.25 14.15
CA LEU A 166 15.19 27.71 13.99
C LEU A 166 15.81 28.33 12.73
N THR A 167 16.70 29.30 12.93
CA THR A 167 17.47 29.91 11.85
C THR A 167 18.83 29.24 11.75
N VAL A 168 19.14 28.70 10.57
CA VAL A 168 20.43 28.08 10.28
C VAL A 168 21.13 28.87 9.19
N MET A 169 22.45 29.05 9.33
CA MET A 169 23.30 29.55 8.26
C MET A 169 23.98 28.36 7.57
N PRO A 170 23.56 27.96 6.36
CA PRO A 170 24.16 26.84 5.65
C PRO A 170 25.63 27.14 5.32
N THR A 171 26.55 26.40 5.90
CA THR A 171 27.98 26.40 5.53
C THR A 171 28.33 25.16 4.72
N LYS A 172 27.55 24.08 4.86
CA LYS A 172 27.69 22.84 4.11
C LYS A 172 26.32 22.27 3.74
N VAL A 173 26.15 21.88 2.48
CA VAL A 173 24.98 21.14 2.01
C VAL A 173 25.46 19.90 1.28
N GLN A 174 24.89 18.74 1.61
CA GLN A 174 25.29 17.45 1.02
C GLN A 174 24.11 16.49 0.95
N ASP A 175 24.11 15.64 -0.07
CA ASP A 175 23.24 14.47 -0.15
C ASP A 175 23.72 13.37 0.81
N GLU A 176 22.87 12.36 1.03
CA GLU A 176 23.19 11.27 1.95
C GLU A 176 24.32 10.39 1.45
N ASP A 177 24.42 10.15 0.13
CA ASP A 177 25.50 9.38 -0.49
C ASP A 177 26.88 9.95 -0.12
N LYS A 178 27.05 11.27 -0.24
CA LYS A 178 28.29 11.96 0.16
C LYS A 178 28.56 11.84 1.66
N LEU A 179 27.54 11.97 2.50
CA LEU A 179 27.71 11.85 3.95
C LEU A 179 28.19 10.45 4.32
N VAL A 180 27.52 9.40 3.85
CA VAL A 180 27.85 8.02 4.25
C VAL A 180 29.19 7.58 3.66
N LYS A 181 29.52 7.96 2.42
CA LYS A 181 30.84 7.71 1.83
C LYS A 181 31.97 8.42 2.55
N SER A 182 31.71 9.56 3.20
CA SER A 182 32.72 10.22 4.06
C SER A 182 33.05 9.45 5.34
N LYS A 183 32.31 8.37 5.62
CA LYS A 183 32.51 7.42 6.72
C LYS A 183 32.88 6.01 6.22
N ASP A 184 33.38 5.92 4.99
CA ASP A 184 33.80 4.67 4.34
C ASP A 184 32.68 3.62 4.21
N LEU A 185 31.41 4.07 4.19
CA LEU A 185 30.24 3.22 3.97
C LEU A 185 29.84 3.21 2.49
N SER A 186 29.23 2.10 2.06
CA SER A 186 28.56 2.03 0.76
C SER A 186 27.12 2.55 0.86
N TYR A 187 26.56 3.02 -0.26
CA TYR A 187 25.23 3.59 -0.32
C TYR A 187 24.40 3.03 -1.48
N LYS A 188 23.14 2.71 -1.21
CA LYS A 188 22.14 2.40 -2.22
C LYS A 188 20.82 3.07 -1.88
N ARG A 189 20.27 3.80 -2.85
CA ARG A 189 18.96 4.46 -2.75
C ARG A 189 17.87 3.66 -3.45
N VAL A 190 16.87 3.17 -2.72
CA VAL A 190 15.65 2.53 -3.22
C VAL A 190 14.46 3.45 -2.93
N THR A 191 13.91 4.12 -3.94
CA THR A 191 12.94 5.20 -3.72
C THR A 191 11.53 4.66 -3.50
N VAL A 192 11.11 4.54 -2.23
CA VAL A 192 9.77 4.03 -1.85
C VAL A 192 8.92 5.10 -1.20
N ARG A 193 7.69 5.26 -1.71
CA ARG A 193 6.70 6.21 -1.23
C ARG A 193 6.39 6.00 0.25
N ASP A 194 6.22 7.08 1.00
CA ASP A 194 5.88 6.96 2.42
C ASP A 194 4.48 6.38 2.63
N GLY A 195 4.37 5.47 3.60
CA GLY A 195 3.16 4.69 3.87
C GLY A 195 2.79 3.62 2.82
N GLY A 196 3.47 3.56 1.67
CA GLY A 196 3.18 2.61 0.58
C GLY A 196 4.03 1.35 0.56
N ILE A 197 3.82 0.54 -0.48
CA ILE A 197 4.68 -0.59 -0.88
C ILE A 197 5.65 -0.15 -2.00
N PRO A 198 6.78 -0.85 -2.21
CA PRO A 198 7.64 -0.59 -3.36
C PRO A 198 6.90 -0.87 -4.68
N THR A 199 7.21 -0.09 -5.71
CA THR A 199 6.79 -0.37 -7.09
C THR A 199 7.57 -1.56 -7.64
N ASP A 200 7.05 -2.22 -8.68
CA ASP A 200 7.67 -3.41 -9.26
C ASP A 200 9.13 -3.20 -9.69
N ASP A 201 9.43 -2.02 -10.26
CA ASP A 201 10.80 -1.65 -10.65
C ASP A 201 11.73 -1.45 -9.45
N MET A 202 11.20 -0.99 -8.30
CA MET A 202 11.98 -0.86 -7.06
C MET A 202 12.18 -2.21 -6.37
N VAL A 203 11.24 -3.15 -6.52
CA VAL A 203 11.45 -4.53 -6.07
C VAL A 203 12.54 -5.20 -6.92
N ASP A 204 12.47 -5.08 -8.25
CA ASP A 204 13.52 -5.57 -9.15
C ASP A 204 14.90 -5.00 -8.77
N TYR A 205 14.97 -3.68 -8.62
CA TYR A 205 16.21 -3.00 -8.24
C TYR A 205 16.75 -3.46 -6.88
N PHE A 206 15.86 -3.67 -5.89
CA PHE A 206 16.26 -4.20 -4.59
C PHE A 206 16.78 -5.64 -4.68
N VAL A 207 16.07 -6.52 -5.39
CA VAL A 207 16.52 -7.90 -5.61
C VAL A 207 17.89 -7.91 -6.29
N ASP A 208 18.09 -7.06 -7.30
CA ASP A 208 19.38 -6.93 -7.99
C ASP A 208 20.49 -6.43 -7.04
N ILE A 209 20.21 -5.53 -6.09
CA ILE A 209 21.17 -5.14 -5.05
C ILE A 209 21.57 -6.36 -4.22
N ILE A 210 20.60 -7.14 -3.74
CA ILE A 210 20.86 -8.28 -2.86
C ILE A 210 21.56 -9.44 -3.58
N LYS A 211 21.24 -9.69 -4.85
CA LYS A 211 21.93 -10.70 -5.69
C LYS A 211 23.43 -10.40 -5.84
N ASN A 212 23.75 -9.12 -6.03
CA ASN A 212 25.12 -8.67 -6.31
C ASN A 212 25.88 -8.26 -5.03
N GLN A 213 25.27 -8.44 -3.86
CA GLN A 213 25.88 -8.11 -2.58
C GLN A 213 26.98 -9.13 -2.21
N PRO A 214 28.16 -8.68 -1.72
CA PRO A 214 29.17 -9.58 -1.18
C PRO A 214 28.62 -10.42 -0.01
N LYS A 215 28.98 -11.70 0.06
CA LYS A 215 28.53 -12.60 1.14
C LYS A 215 28.88 -12.08 2.54
N ASP A 216 30.04 -11.44 2.65
CA ASP A 216 30.55 -10.88 3.90
C ASP A 216 30.31 -9.36 3.95
N SER A 217 29.05 -8.96 4.08
CA SER A 217 28.68 -7.55 4.20
C SER A 217 27.48 -7.35 5.12
N TRP A 218 27.36 -6.11 5.61
CA TRP A 218 26.28 -5.68 6.49
C TRP A 218 25.33 -4.72 5.76
N LEU A 219 24.02 -4.90 5.90
CA LEU A 219 23.04 -3.94 5.38
C LEU A 219 22.37 -3.16 6.50
N HIS A 220 22.43 -1.83 6.40
CA HIS A 220 21.67 -0.95 7.28
C HIS A 220 20.50 -0.33 6.52
N PHE A 221 19.27 -0.70 6.87
CA PHE A 221 18.06 -0.18 6.26
C PHE A 221 17.54 1.03 7.03
N HIS A 222 17.15 2.09 6.33
CA HIS A 222 16.45 3.19 7.00
C HIS A 222 15.39 3.85 6.12
N CYS A 223 14.49 4.54 6.79
CA CYS A 223 13.59 5.51 6.19
C CYS A 223 13.39 6.63 7.20
N LYS A 224 12.42 7.54 6.99
CA LYS A 224 12.18 8.65 7.91
C LYS A 224 12.03 8.21 9.38
N GLU A 225 11.08 7.32 9.67
CA GLU A 225 10.76 6.88 11.03
C GLU A 225 11.37 5.53 11.41
N GLY A 226 11.88 4.76 10.45
CA GLY A 226 12.45 3.44 10.73
C GLY A 226 11.43 2.31 10.92
N ILE A 227 10.15 2.57 10.64
CA ILE A 227 9.02 1.68 10.88
C ILE A 227 8.59 0.97 9.60
N GLY A 228 7.74 1.60 8.78
CA GLY A 228 7.03 0.93 7.68
C GLY A 228 7.96 0.41 6.58
N ARG A 229 8.64 1.32 5.88
CA ARG A 229 9.56 0.97 4.77
C ARG A 229 10.72 0.12 5.29
N THR A 230 11.38 0.54 6.37
CA THR A 230 12.49 -0.21 6.97
C THR A 230 12.11 -1.64 7.33
N SER A 231 11.02 -1.85 8.08
CA SER A 231 10.60 -3.23 8.41
C SER A 231 10.17 -4.01 7.16
N THR A 232 9.53 -3.38 6.17
CA THR A 232 9.18 -4.05 4.91
C THR A 232 10.41 -4.62 4.22
N PHE A 233 11.48 -3.84 4.08
CA PHE A 233 12.70 -4.28 3.39
C PHE A 233 13.55 -5.24 4.21
N MET A 234 13.59 -5.09 5.54
CA MET A 234 14.20 -6.11 6.41
C MET A 234 13.48 -7.45 6.30
N ILE A 235 12.14 -7.45 6.25
CA ILE A 235 11.34 -8.66 6.01
C ILE A 235 11.61 -9.24 4.62
N MET A 236 11.64 -8.42 3.57
CA MET A 236 11.95 -8.89 2.21
C MET A 236 13.33 -9.54 2.15
N TYR A 237 14.36 -8.92 2.74
CA TYR A 237 15.70 -9.49 2.80
C TYR A 237 15.69 -10.84 3.53
N ASP A 238 15.01 -10.90 4.68
CA ASP A 238 14.87 -12.12 5.46
C ASP A 238 14.18 -13.25 4.66
N MET A 239 13.09 -12.93 3.95
CA MET A 239 12.43 -13.87 3.02
C MET A 239 13.40 -14.40 1.97
N MET A 240 14.20 -13.53 1.34
CA MET A 240 15.18 -13.97 0.33
C MET A 240 16.23 -14.94 0.89
N LYS A 241 16.56 -14.85 2.19
CA LYS A 241 17.56 -15.72 2.83
C LYS A 241 16.98 -16.98 3.46
N ASN A 242 15.73 -16.93 3.94
CA ASN A 242 15.16 -17.99 4.80
C ASN A 242 13.86 -18.63 4.28
N TYR A 243 13.39 -18.31 3.07
CA TYR A 243 12.13 -18.86 2.53
C TYR A 243 12.07 -20.40 2.45
N LYS A 244 13.21 -21.09 2.38
CA LYS A 244 13.25 -22.57 2.34
C LYS A 244 12.91 -23.21 3.69
N SER A 245 13.13 -22.48 4.79
CA SER A 245 13.08 -23.04 6.15
C SER A 245 11.97 -22.44 7.00
N LEU A 246 11.42 -21.29 6.62
CA LEU A 246 10.47 -20.53 7.44
C LEU A 246 9.30 -20.03 6.62
N SER A 247 8.13 -19.94 7.25
CA SER A 247 6.94 -19.36 6.62
C SER A 247 7.03 -17.82 6.51
N ALA A 248 6.21 -17.24 5.63
CA ALA A 248 6.06 -15.78 5.55
C ALA A 248 5.63 -15.18 6.89
N GLU A 249 4.72 -15.85 7.61
CA GLU A 249 4.21 -15.40 8.90
C GLU A 249 5.31 -15.36 9.96
N ASP A 250 6.12 -16.41 10.06
CA ASP A 250 7.26 -16.46 11.01
C ASP A 250 8.25 -15.32 10.76
N ILE A 251 8.59 -15.09 9.49
CA ILE A 251 9.53 -14.04 9.08
C ILE A 251 8.97 -12.64 9.38
N ILE A 252 7.69 -12.39 9.08
CA ILE A 252 7.05 -11.11 9.38
C ILE A 252 7.02 -10.90 10.90
N LYS A 253 6.53 -11.90 11.65
CA LYS A 253 6.35 -11.82 13.10
C LYS A 253 7.67 -11.55 13.83
N ARG A 254 8.75 -12.26 13.47
CA ARG A 254 10.05 -12.09 14.14
C ARG A 254 10.70 -10.74 13.87
N GLN A 255 10.57 -10.19 12.65
CA GLN A 255 11.12 -8.89 12.31
C GLN A 255 10.38 -7.74 13.01
N LEU A 256 9.07 -7.86 13.20
CA LEU A 256 8.29 -6.90 13.97
C LEU A 256 8.56 -7.01 15.47
N ALA A 257 8.70 -8.25 15.99
CA ALA A 257 9.07 -8.49 17.38
C ALA A 257 10.47 -7.93 17.70
N LEU A 258 11.45 -8.12 16.80
CA LEU A 258 12.81 -7.59 16.95
C LEU A 258 12.83 -6.06 17.12
N ALA A 259 11.88 -5.37 16.50
CA ALA A 259 11.80 -3.91 16.55
C ALA A 259 11.19 -3.37 17.85
N ASN A 260 10.59 -4.23 18.68
CA ASN A 260 9.93 -3.87 19.94
C ASN A 260 8.93 -2.71 19.81
N TYR A 261 8.17 -2.70 18.72
CA TYR A 261 7.20 -1.63 18.47
C TYR A 261 6.05 -1.68 19.48
N LYS A 262 5.43 -0.52 19.69
CA LYS A 262 4.14 -0.45 20.38
C LYS A 262 3.10 -1.25 19.60
N GLU A 263 2.16 -1.85 20.32
CA GLU A 263 1.07 -2.65 19.73
C GLU A 263 0.32 -1.90 18.61
N SER A 264 0.02 -0.62 18.79
CA SER A 264 -0.63 0.20 17.74
C SER A 264 0.19 0.34 16.46
N THR A 265 1.52 0.40 16.59
CA THR A 265 2.45 0.44 15.46
C THR A 265 2.50 -0.90 14.75
N VAL A 266 2.50 -2.02 15.49
CA VAL A 266 2.40 -3.36 14.94
C VAL A 266 1.08 -3.52 14.16
N GLN A 267 -0.05 -3.12 14.75
CA GLN A 267 -1.36 -3.17 14.10
C GLN A 267 -1.41 -2.34 12.81
N SER A 268 -0.85 -1.12 12.83
CA SER A 268 -0.72 -0.29 11.62
C SER A 268 0.20 -0.91 10.57
N PHE A 269 1.18 -1.72 11.01
CA PHE A 269 2.02 -2.48 10.10
C PHE A 269 1.21 -3.53 9.31
N TYR A 270 0.31 -4.24 9.98
CA TYR A 270 -0.57 -5.27 9.42
C TYR A 270 -1.76 -4.71 8.61
N ASN A 271 -1.48 -3.83 7.65
CA ASN A 271 -2.50 -3.44 6.67
C ASN A 271 -2.52 -4.36 5.45
N LYS A 272 -3.69 -4.43 4.79
CA LYS A 272 -3.97 -5.34 3.69
C LYS A 272 -3.01 -5.19 2.50
N GLU A 273 -2.67 -3.95 2.13
CA GLU A 273 -1.77 -3.67 1.00
C GLU A 273 -0.38 -4.24 1.26
N ARG A 274 0.20 -3.94 2.43
CA ARG A 274 1.56 -4.40 2.79
C ARG A 274 1.65 -5.89 3.00
N ILE A 275 0.69 -6.49 3.71
CA ILE A 275 0.71 -7.93 3.97
C ILE A 275 0.44 -8.72 2.68
N GLY A 276 -0.47 -8.24 1.83
CA GLY A 276 -0.68 -8.81 0.50
C GLY A 276 0.58 -8.77 -0.36
N PHE A 277 1.28 -7.64 -0.37
CA PHE A 277 2.57 -7.49 -1.04
C PHE A 277 3.62 -8.46 -0.50
N LEU A 278 3.84 -8.50 0.82
CA LEU A 278 4.85 -9.36 1.46
C LEU A 278 4.59 -10.84 1.21
N ASN A 279 3.33 -11.28 1.25
CA ASN A 279 2.97 -12.66 0.92
C ASN A 279 3.23 -12.96 -0.56
N LYS A 280 2.87 -12.06 -1.49
CA LYS A 280 3.18 -12.22 -2.93
C LYS A 280 4.70 -12.27 -3.17
N PHE A 281 5.48 -11.44 -2.46
CA PHE A 281 6.94 -11.45 -2.49
C PHE A 281 7.56 -12.74 -1.95
N TYR A 282 6.98 -13.31 -0.89
CA TYR A 282 7.38 -14.62 -0.39
C TYR A 282 7.14 -15.74 -1.41
N GLU A 283 5.99 -15.74 -2.11
CA GLU A 283 5.73 -16.68 -3.21
C GLU A 283 6.74 -16.53 -4.34
N TYR A 284 7.12 -15.29 -4.67
CA TYR A 284 8.20 -15.02 -5.62
C TYR A 284 9.54 -15.60 -5.17
N CYS A 285 9.89 -15.47 -3.87
CA CYS A 285 11.10 -16.07 -3.30
C CYS A 285 11.06 -17.60 -3.40
N LYS A 286 9.92 -18.24 -3.11
CA LYS A 286 9.78 -19.69 -3.28
C LYS A 286 9.94 -20.13 -4.73
N ALA A 287 9.39 -19.37 -5.68
CA ALA A 287 9.42 -19.71 -7.09
C ALA A 287 10.77 -19.44 -7.77
N ASN A 288 11.54 -18.46 -7.29
CA ASN A 288 12.76 -17.98 -7.98
C ASN A 288 14.01 -17.95 -7.11
N GLY A 289 13.94 -18.32 -5.83
CA GLY A 289 14.97 -17.99 -4.85
C GLY A 289 16.27 -18.79 -4.93
N ASP A 290 16.42 -19.69 -5.92
CA ASP A 290 17.71 -20.33 -6.18
C ASP A 290 18.71 -19.30 -6.71
N ASN A 291 18.32 -18.51 -7.72
CA ASN A 291 19.18 -17.50 -8.35
C ASN A 291 18.52 -16.13 -8.54
N PHE A 292 17.20 -16.02 -8.37
CA PHE A 292 16.41 -14.83 -8.71
C PHE A 292 16.64 -14.34 -10.14
N ASP A 293 16.70 -15.25 -11.12
CA ASP A 293 16.98 -14.91 -12.53
C ASP A 293 15.78 -14.26 -13.23
N THR A 294 14.55 -14.69 -12.88
CA THR A 294 13.32 -14.01 -13.30
C THR A 294 13.13 -12.77 -12.43
N LYS A 295 12.98 -11.59 -13.05
CA LYS A 295 12.68 -10.37 -12.33
C LYS A 295 11.30 -10.43 -11.69
N TRP A 296 11.11 -9.76 -10.55
CA TRP A 296 9.81 -9.66 -9.88
C TRP A 296 8.75 -9.11 -10.83
N SER A 297 9.04 -8.01 -11.53
CA SER A 297 8.10 -7.38 -12.46
C SER A 297 7.68 -8.27 -13.63
N GLN A 298 8.54 -9.21 -14.03
CA GLN A 298 8.23 -10.20 -15.06
C GLN A 298 7.41 -11.35 -14.48
N TRP A 299 7.79 -11.83 -13.31
CA TRP A 299 7.11 -12.90 -12.61
C TRP A 299 5.69 -12.52 -12.22
N THR A 300 5.46 -11.30 -11.73
CA THR A 300 4.11 -10.82 -11.38
C THR A 300 3.22 -10.73 -12.62
N LYS A 301 3.72 -10.18 -13.73
CA LYS A 301 2.97 -10.13 -15.01
C LYS A 301 2.65 -11.53 -15.53
N ALA A 302 3.60 -12.47 -15.46
CA ALA A 302 3.37 -13.85 -15.86
C ALA A 302 2.38 -14.56 -14.94
N ALA A 303 2.43 -14.32 -13.64
CA ALA A 303 1.47 -14.84 -12.66
C ALA A 303 0.07 -14.31 -12.94
N ASP A 304 -0.06 -13.01 -13.20
CA ASP A 304 -1.34 -12.36 -13.51
C ASP A 304 -1.89 -12.85 -14.88
N ASN A 305 -1.03 -13.05 -15.88
CA ASN A 305 -1.39 -13.67 -17.16
C ASN A 305 -1.74 -15.16 -17.03
N SER A 306 -1.06 -15.90 -16.16
CA SER A 306 -1.37 -17.31 -15.88
C SER A 306 -2.66 -17.46 -15.07
N ALA A 307 -3.01 -16.49 -14.23
CA ALA A 307 -4.31 -16.41 -13.60
C ALA A 307 -5.41 -16.08 -14.64
N ALA A 308 -5.10 -15.28 -15.66
CA ALA A 308 -5.99 -15.03 -16.80
C ALA A 308 -6.11 -16.23 -17.77
N PHE A 309 -5.08 -17.09 -17.87
CA PHE A 309 -5.06 -18.28 -18.74
C PHE A 309 -5.40 -19.60 -18.03
N ARG A 310 -5.59 -19.62 -16.71
CA ARG A 310 -6.21 -20.74 -15.98
C ARG A 310 -7.73 -20.71 -16.15
N ILE A 311 -8.19 -20.72 -17.40
CA ILE A 311 -9.51 -21.20 -17.78
C ILE A 311 -9.29 -22.58 -18.40
N ASN A 312 -9.00 -23.57 -17.55
CA ASN A 312 -9.25 -24.96 -17.89
C ASN A 312 -10.33 -25.47 -16.94
N SER A 313 -11.41 -25.92 -17.57
CA SER A 313 -12.62 -26.50 -17.01
C SER A 313 -12.35 -27.53 -15.91
N SER A 314 -12.66 -27.18 -14.67
CA SER A 314 -13.51 -27.93 -13.73
C SER A 314 -13.29 -27.43 -12.29
N ASN A 315 -14.40 -27.11 -11.62
CA ASN A 315 -14.53 -26.64 -10.23
C ASN A 315 -14.02 -25.23 -9.89
N THR A 316 -14.87 -24.25 -10.21
CA THR A 316 -14.82 -22.86 -9.74
C THR A 316 -15.11 -22.76 -8.23
N SER A 317 -14.07 -22.52 -7.44
CA SER A 317 -14.21 -21.93 -6.10
C SER A 317 -13.88 -20.45 -6.21
N PHE A 318 -14.91 -19.61 -6.25
CA PHE A 318 -14.79 -18.15 -6.24
C PHE A 318 -14.44 -17.67 -4.82
N SER A 319 -13.16 -17.43 -4.55
CA SER A 319 -12.62 -17.22 -3.18
C SER A 319 -13.21 -16.04 -2.39
N TYR A 320 -13.96 -15.14 -3.03
CA TYR A 320 -14.56 -13.97 -2.39
C TYR A 320 -16.09 -13.87 -2.55
N ILE A 321 -16.73 -14.73 -3.34
CA ILE A 321 -18.20 -14.78 -3.39
C ILE A 321 -18.66 -15.70 -2.27
N LYS A 322 -18.83 -15.11 -1.07
CA LYS A 322 -19.22 -15.82 0.15
C LYS A 322 -20.71 -16.18 0.16
N ASN A 323 -21.52 -15.57 -0.71
CA ASN A 323 -22.94 -15.81 -0.77
C ASN A 323 -23.26 -17.11 -1.51
N PRO A 324 -24.27 -17.87 -1.06
CA PRO A 324 -24.68 -19.09 -1.74
C PRO A 324 -25.26 -18.84 -3.15
N VAL A 325 -25.66 -17.59 -3.44
CA VAL A 325 -26.12 -17.17 -4.76
C VAL A 325 -25.09 -16.24 -5.39
N MET A 326 -24.63 -16.62 -6.58
CA MET A 326 -23.70 -15.82 -7.39
C MET A 326 -24.42 -14.59 -8.00
N PRO A 327 -23.86 -13.38 -7.89
CA PRO A 327 -24.44 -12.21 -8.52
C PRO A 327 -24.29 -12.27 -10.06
N LYS A 328 -25.35 -11.90 -10.78
CA LYS A 328 -25.38 -11.66 -12.23
C LYS A 328 -25.58 -10.17 -12.55
N SER A 329 -26.26 -9.45 -11.65
CA SER A 329 -26.39 -8.00 -11.71
C SER A 329 -26.34 -7.37 -10.32
N LEU A 330 -25.88 -6.12 -10.23
CA LEU A 330 -25.76 -5.37 -8.98
C LEU A 330 -26.48 -4.04 -9.07
N TYR A 331 -27.25 -3.70 -8.04
CA TYR A 331 -27.67 -2.33 -7.78
C TYR A 331 -26.69 -1.69 -6.80
N VAL A 332 -25.93 -0.72 -7.30
CA VAL A 332 -24.81 -0.11 -6.59
C VAL A 332 -25.26 1.20 -5.96
N VAL A 333 -25.07 1.36 -4.66
CA VAL A 333 -25.44 2.57 -3.94
C VAL A 333 -24.28 3.09 -3.09
N SER A 334 -24.05 4.42 -3.09
CA SER A 334 -23.04 5.04 -2.22
C SER A 334 -23.60 5.25 -0.82
N LEU A 335 -22.85 4.81 0.19
CA LEU A 335 -23.18 5.08 1.59
C LEU A 335 -22.82 6.51 2.01
N ASP A 336 -21.99 7.22 1.26
CA ASP A 336 -21.43 8.51 1.70
C ASP A 336 -22.48 9.62 1.76
N SER A 337 -23.49 9.57 0.89
CA SER A 337 -24.61 10.52 0.84
C SER A 337 -25.78 10.14 1.77
N MET A 338 -25.71 9.00 2.48
CA MET A 338 -26.82 8.50 3.30
C MET A 338 -26.74 8.94 4.76
N LYS A 339 -27.91 9.17 5.38
CA LYS A 339 -28.02 9.31 6.83
C LYS A 339 -27.70 7.99 7.53
N SER A 340 -27.31 8.06 8.82
CA SER A 340 -26.99 6.84 9.58
C SER A 340 -28.17 5.85 9.65
N SER A 341 -29.40 6.34 9.72
CA SER A 341 -30.60 5.48 9.74
C SER A 341 -30.81 4.75 8.41
N GLU A 342 -30.51 5.40 7.29
CA GLU A 342 -30.57 4.81 5.95
C GLU A 342 -29.45 3.79 5.72
N LYS A 343 -28.24 4.05 6.24
CA LYS A 343 -27.13 3.07 6.20
C LYS A 343 -27.51 1.77 6.90
N THR A 344 -28.12 1.85 8.09
CA THR A 344 -28.61 0.68 8.83
C THR A 344 -29.68 -0.07 8.03
N LEU A 345 -30.65 0.66 7.47
CA LEU A 345 -31.72 0.11 6.64
C LEU A 345 -31.15 -0.68 5.45
N ILE A 346 -30.29 -0.05 4.65
CA ILE A 346 -29.69 -0.66 3.44
C ILE A 346 -28.78 -1.83 3.78
N SER A 347 -28.01 -1.74 4.87
CA SER A 347 -27.15 -2.86 5.30
C SER A 347 -27.99 -4.09 5.70
N SER A 348 -29.11 -3.88 6.41
CA SER A 348 -30.02 -4.97 6.76
C SER A 348 -30.73 -5.56 5.54
N LEU A 349 -31.12 -4.73 4.57
CA LEU A 349 -31.71 -5.18 3.31
C LEU A 349 -30.72 -5.99 2.47
N GLN A 350 -29.47 -5.52 2.37
CA GLN A 350 -28.38 -6.24 1.67
C GLN A 350 -28.18 -7.64 2.25
N GLY A 351 -28.21 -7.77 3.58
CA GLY A 351 -28.11 -9.07 4.27
C GLY A 351 -29.23 -10.06 3.92
N ILE A 352 -30.44 -9.57 3.61
CA ILE A 352 -31.56 -10.40 3.19
C ILE A 352 -31.42 -10.82 1.71
N VAL A 353 -31.02 -9.87 0.86
CA VAL A 353 -31.06 -10.02 -0.60
C VAL A 353 -29.88 -10.84 -1.14
N ASN A 354 -28.66 -10.53 -0.69
CA ASN A 354 -27.45 -11.01 -1.37
C ASN A 354 -27.20 -12.52 -1.24
N GLY A 355 -27.88 -13.19 -0.31
CA GLY A 355 -27.88 -14.65 -0.20
C GLY A 355 -28.99 -15.36 -1.00
N ARG A 356 -29.89 -14.62 -1.67
CA ARG A 356 -31.15 -15.18 -2.23
C ARG A 356 -31.46 -14.76 -3.65
N SER A 357 -30.83 -13.70 -4.13
CA SER A 357 -31.06 -13.14 -5.45
C SER A 357 -29.77 -13.12 -6.26
N SER A 358 -29.87 -13.34 -7.57
CA SER A 358 -28.75 -13.08 -8.49
C SER A 358 -28.66 -11.62 -8.92
N SER A 359 -29.73 -10.83 -8.73
CA SER A 359 -29.68 -9.37 -8.72
C SER A 359 -29.46 -8.91 -7.29
N GLN A 360 -28.27 -8.40 -6.95
CA GLN A 360 -27.86 -8.13 -5.57
C GLN A 360 -27.66 -6.64 -5.29
N ILE A 361 -27.51 -6.29 -4.02
CA ILE A 361 -27.19 -4.92 -3.58
C ILE A 361 -25.69 -4.82 -3.34
N TYR A 362 -25.05 -3.82 -3.93
CA TYR A 362 -23.64 -3.54 -3.69
C TYR A 362 -23.50 -2.13 -3.12
N THR A 363 -22.71 -1.98 -2.07
CA THR A 363 -22.52 -0.70 -1.38
C THR A 363 -21.09 -0.21 -1.63
N ILE A 364 -20.93 1.07 -1.92
CA ILE A 364 -19.60 1.72 -2.04
C ILE A 364 -19.50 2.87 -1.06
N SER A 365 -18.27 3.20 -0.63
CA SER A 365 -18.00 4.37 0.20
C SER A 365 -16.61 4.91 -0.08
N TYR A 366 -16.40 6.23 0.05
CA TYR A 366 -15.07 6.85 0.01
C TYR A 366 -14.12 6.30 1.09
N SER A 367 -14.67 5.83 2.21
CA SER A 367 -13.89 5.21 3.28
C SER A 367 -13.38 3.80 2.93
N HIS A 368 -13.96 3.17 1.89
CA HIS A 368 -13.63 1.82 1.42
C HIS A 368 -13.49 1.83 -0.11
N PRO A 369 -12.44 2.49 -0.66
CA PRO A 369 -12.26 2.63 -2.11
C PRO A 369 -12.05 1.30 -2.84
N ASP A 370 -11.64 0.25 -2.12
CA ASP A 370 -11.48 -1.11 -2.62
C ASP A 370 -12.80 -1.74 -3.10
N TYR A 371 -13.94 -1.33 -2.54
CA TYR A 371 -15.25 -1.82 -3.01
C TYR A 371 -15.55 -1.37 -4.44
N LYS A 372 -15.07 -0.18 -4.83
CA LYS A 372 -15.18 0.27 -6.22
C LYS A 372 -14.29 -0.58 -7.14
N ILE A 373 -13.09 -0.96 -6.68
CA ILE A 373 -12.19 -1.82 -7.45
C ILE A 373 -12.82 -3.21 -7.67
N TRP A 374 -13.45 -3.80 -6.64
CA TRP A 374 -14.13 -5.09 -6.78
C TRP A 374 -15.37 -5.02 -7.65
N LEU A 375 -16.11 -3.90 -7.62
CA LEU A 375 -17.23 -3.69 -8.52
C LEU A 375 -16.77 -3.72 -9.99
N GLU A 376 -15.66 -3.04 -10.30
CA GLU A 376 -15.07 -3.07 -11.64
C GLU A 376 -14.55 -4.47 -12.00
N ASP A 377 -13.93 -5.19 -11.06
CA ASP A 377 -13.49 -6.58 -11.26
C ASP A 377 -14.67 -7.52 -11.59
N LEU A 378 -15.75 -7.45 -10.81
CA LEU A 378 -16.98 -8.21 -11.03
C LEU A 378 -17.56 -7.97 -12.42
N LYS A 379 -17.52 -6.73 -12.89
CA LYS A 379 -17.96 -6.37 -14.25
C LYS A 379 -17.03 -6.89 -15.33
N ASN A 380 -15.74 -6.63 -15.20
CA ASN A 380 -14.78 -6.84 -16.28
C ASN A 380 -14.36 -8.31 -16.41
N ASN A 381 -14.33 -9.04 -15.29
CA ASN A 381 -13.76 -10.39 -15.23
C ASN A 381 -14.79 -11.48 -14.90
N TYR A 382 -15.96 -11.11 -14.35
CA TYR A 382 -16.98 -12.07 -13.90
C TYR A 382 -18.34 -11.89 -14.58
N ASN A 383 -18.40 -11.03 -15.61
CA ASN A 383 -19.59 -10.77 -16.41
C ASN A 383 -20.82 -10.36 -15.55
N VAL A 384 -20.58 -9.66 -14.44
CA VAL A 384 -21.63 -9.13 -13.56
C VAL A 384 -21.96 -7.71 -13.97
N SER A 385 -23.18 -7.47 -14.45
CA SER A 385 -23.62 -6.11 -14.79
C SER A 385 -23.94 -5.28 -13.53
N TYR A 386 -23.89 -3.95 -13.61
CA TYR A 386 -24.36 -3.13 -12.49
C TYR A 386 -25.04 -1.85 -12.94
N THR A 387 -25.92 -1.35 -12.08
CA THR A 387 -26.64 -0.09 -12.22
C THR A 387 -26.44 0.75 -10.97
N MET A 388 -26.07 2.02 -11.15
CA MET A 388 -25.95 2.97 -10.03
C MET A 388 -27.34 3.44 -9.58
N ILE A 389 -27.59 3.37 -8.28
CA ILE A 389 -28.80 3.88 -7.63
C ILE A 389 -28.45 5.14 -6.85
N SER A 390 -29.14 6.25 -7.17
CA SER A 390 -28.96 7.53 -6.48
C SER A 390 -29.87 7.64 -5.26
N ASP A 391 -31.13 7.18 -5.34
CA ASP A 391 -32.05 7.13 -4.21
C ASP A 391 -32.06 5.73 -3.56
N PRO A 392 -31.50 5.56 -2.34
CA PRO A 392 -31.48 4.26 -1.68
C PRO A 392 -32.88 3.66 -1.44
N TRP A 393 -33.92 4.49 -1.39
CA TRP A 393 -35.28 4.00 -1.19
C TRP A 393 -35.84 3.26 -2.41
N GLU A 394 -35.24 3.42 -3.59
CA GLU A 394 -35.55 2.56 -4.74
C GLU A 394 -35.23 1.08 -4.46
N LEU A 395 -34.19 0.79 -3.68
CA LEU A 395 -33.85 -0.58 -3.31
C LEU A 395 -34.97 -1.25 -2.49
N ILE A 396 -35.66 -0.49 -1.63
CA ILE A 396 -36.82 -0.98 -0.86
C ILE A 396 -37.97 -1.36 -1.81
N ARG A 397 -38.18 -0.57 -2.88
CA ARG A 397 -39.19 -0.88 -3.90
C ARG A 397 -38.81 -2.10 -4.73
N ILE A 398 -37.55 -2.18 -5.19
CA ILE A 398 -37.03 -3.29 -6.00
C ILE A 398 -37.12 -4.61 -5.24
N TYR A 399 -36.72 -4.61 -3.97
CA TYR A 399 -36.62 -5.83 -3.15
C TYR A 399 -37.78 -6.01 -2.17
N LYS A 400 -38.90 -5.33 -2.36
CA LYS A 400 -40.07 -5.37 -1.46
C LYS A 400 -40.51 -6.80 -1.11
N ASN A 401 -40.51 -7.70 -2.09
CA ASN A 401 -40.94 -9.09 -1.92
C ASN A 401 -39.98 -9.95 -1.09
N TYR A 402 -38.75 -9.48 -0.83
CA TYR A 402 -37.79 -10.13 0.05
C TYR A 402 -37.96 -9.71 1.52
N ILE A 403 -38.74 -8.65 1.79
CA ILE A 403 -38.86 -8.01 3.09
C ILE A 403 -40.11 -8.52 3.80
N ASN A 404 -39.92 -9.24 4.90
CA ASN A 404 -41.00 -9.73 5.76
C ASN A 404 -41.18 -8.81 6.99
N GLY A 405 -41.50 -7.55 6.70
CA GLY A 405 -41.71 -6.50 7.69
C GLY A 405 -40.43 -5.84 8.20
N TYR A 406 -40.54 -5.12 9.32
CA TYR A 406 -39.40 -4.44 9.94
C TYR A 406 -39.39 -4.56 11.47
N VAL A 407 -38.18 -4.45 12.05
CA VAL A 407 -37.94 -4.33 13.49
C VAL A 407 -37.49 -2.91 13.80
N LEU A 408 -38.19 -2.26 14.74
CA LEU A 408 -37.91 -0.89 15.13
C LEU A 408 -36.84 -0.84 16.23
N TYR A 409 -35.85 0.04 16.10
CA TYR A 409 -34.96 0.41 17.18
C TYR A 409 -34.96 1.91 17.41
N LYS A 410 -34.55 2.32 18.62
CA LYS A 410 -34.46 3.72 19.03
C LYS A 410 -33.05 4.01 19.50
N ARG A 411 -32.37 4.94 18.83
CA ARG A 411 -31.02 5.34 19.21
C ARG A 411 -31.11 6.45 20.28
N LYS A 412 -31.19 6.09 21.56
CA LYS A 412 -31.13 7.09 22.66
C LYS A 412 -29.71 7.55 22.96
N SER A 413 -28.70 6.72 22.66
CA SER A 413 -27.28 7.05 22.76
C SER A 413 -26.45 6.27 21.72
N PRO A 414 -25.19 6.67 21.44
CA PRO A 414 -24.32 5.95 20.50
C PRO A 414 -24.03 4.48 20.86
N ARG A 415 -24.19 4.09 22.13
CA ARG A 415 -23.98 2.71 22.64
C ARG A 415 -25.29 2.00 23.00
N ASP A 416 -26.43 2.49 22.52
CA ASP A 416 -27.73 1.88 22.81
C ASP A 416 -27.80 0.44 22.26
N PRO A 417 -28.04 -0.58 23.09
CA PRO A 417 -28.02 -1.98 22.67
C PRO A 417 -29.21 -2.36 21.77
N SER A 418 -30.22 -1.49 21.65
CA SER A 418 -31.43 -1.76 20.88
C SER A 418 -31.17 -2.07 19.40
N ILE A 419 -30.12 -1.50 18.81
CA ILE A 419 -29.76 -1.79 17.41
C ILE A 419 -29.29 -3.24 17.25
N ASN A 420 -28.50 -3.76 18.18
CA ASN A 420 -28.00 -5.13 18.12
C ASN A 420 -29.15 -6.14 18.31
N ASN A 421 -30.05 -5.86 19.25
CA ASN A 421 -31.25 -6.66 19.47
C ASN A 421 -32.15 -6.66 18.22
N ALA A 422 -32.32 -5.49 17.60
CA ALA A 422 -33.09 -5.36 16.37
C ALA A 422 -32.47 -6.12 15.21
N CYS A 423 -31.15 -6.06 15.01
CA CYS A 423 -30.42 -6.83 13.99
C CYS A 423 -30.60 -8.34 14.17
N SER A 424 -30.44 -8.85 15.39
CA SER A 424 -30.62 -10.28 15.68
C SER A 424 -32.04 -10.74 15.36
N LEU A 425 -33.06 -10.01 15.84
CA LEU A 425 -34.46 -10.36 15.59
C LEU A 425 -34.85 -10.23 14.10
N ALA A 426 -34.34 -9.19 13.44
CA ALA A 426 -34.58 -8.93 12.04
C ALA A 426 -34.02 -10.05 11.14
N SER A 427 -32.82 -10.53 11.44
CA SER A 427 -32.15 -11.61 10.69
C SER A 427 -32.93 -12.93 10.71
N LEU A 428 -33.56 -13.27 11.85
CA LEU A 428 -34.36 -14.48 12.00
C LEU A 428 -35.68 -14.45 11.22
N ASN A 429 -36.22 -13.26 10.97
CA ASN A 429 -37.55 -13.09 10.41
C ASN A 429 -37.55 -12.54 8.98
N ASN A 430 -36.39 -12.35 8.35
CA ASN A 430 -36.27 -11.66 7.06
C ASN A 430 -36.84 -10.25 7.08
N ALA A 431 -36.77 -9.60 8.23
CA ALA A 431 -37.24 -8.23 8.42
C ALA A 431 -36.06 -7.27 8.26
N ILE A 432 -36.33 -6.03 7.85
CA ILE A 432 -35.33 -4.96 7.82
C ILE A 432 -35.24 -4.24 9.17
N VAL A 433 -34.08 -3.67 9.47
CA VAL A 433 -33.85 -2.91 10.70
C VAL A 433 -34.15 -1.44 10.44
N VAL A 434 -35.05 -0.84 11.22
CA VAL A 434 -35.57 0.50 10.99
C VAL A 434 -35.37 1.35 12.24
N GLU A 435 -34.77 2.52 12.07
CA GLU A 435 -34.69 3.52 13.13
C GLU A 435 -36.02 4.28 13.23
N GLU A 436 -36.45 4.61 14.45
CA GLU A 436 -37.68 5.38 14.71
C GLU A 436 -37.82 6.64 13.85
N SER A 437 -36.71 7.33 13.57
CA SER A 437 -36.66 8.56 12.75
C SER A 437 -37.09 8.37 11.28
N ILE A 438 -37.13 7.14 10.77
CA ILE A 438 -37.49 6.83 9.38
C ILE A 438 -38.69 5.86 9.27
N GLU A 439 -39.37 5.55 10.38
CA GLU A 439 -40.46 4.56 10.40
C GLU A 439 -41.61 4.93 9.46
N ASP A 440 -42.06 6.18 9.48
CA ASP A 440 -43.19 6.61 8.65
C ASP A 440 -42.85 6.55 7.16
N LYS A 441 -41.60 6.84 6.78
CA LYS A 441 -41.14 6.67 5.41
C LYS A 441 -41.16 5.19 5.01
N VAL A 442 -40.74 4.27 5.87
CA VAL A 442 -40.83 2.82 5.61
C VAL A 442 -42.28 2.36 5.42
N LYS A 443 -43.21 2.85 6.25
CA LYS A 443 -44.64 2.55 6.12
C LYS A 443 -45.22 3.04 4.78
N LEU A 444 -44.80 4.22 4.30
CA LEU A 444 -45.22 4.75 2.99
C LEU A 444 -44.78 3.86 1.82
N TYR A 445 -43.67 3.13 1.94
CA TYR A 445 -43.23 2.14 0.95
C TYR A 445 -43.99 0.80 1.06
N GLY A 446 -44.96 0.73 1.98
CA GLY A 446 -45.86 -0.40 2.18
C GLY A 446 -45.23 -1.58 2.92
N ILE A 447 -44.17 -1.34 3.70
CA ILE A 447 -43.59 -2.34 4.60
C ILE A 447 -44.29 -2.23 5.95
N LYS A 448 -44.89 -3.33 6.41
CA LYS A 448 -45.65 -3.37 7.67
C LYS A 448 -44.74 -3.72 8.85
N LYS A 449 -45.05 -3.20 10.03
CA LYS A 449 -44.34 -3.52 11.27
C LYS A 449 -44.52 -4.98 11.61
N ASN A 450 -43.45 -5.66 12.01
CA ASN A 450 -43.57 -7.04 12.45
C ASN A 450 -44.15 -7.05 13.89
N HIS A 451 -45.32 -7.67 14.09
CA HIS A 451 -46.07 -7.62 15.36
C HIS A 451 -45.59 -8.61 16.43
N ARG A 452 -44.53 -9.40 16.16
CA ARG A 452 -43.88 -10.21 17.19
C ARG A 452 -43.07 -9.28 18.12
N ARG A 453 -43.76 -8.69 19.09
CA ARG A 453 -43.14 -8.04 20.26
C ARG A 453 -42.35 -9.09 21.05
N LEU A 454 -41.21 -8.69 21.62
CA LEU A 454 -40.67 -9.36 22.80
C LEU A 454 -41.71 -9.35 23.93
#